data_AF-A0A927KQ82-F1
#
_entry.id   AF-A0A927KQ82-F1
#
_cell.length_a   1.000
_cell.length_b   1.000
_cell.length_c   1.000
_cell.angle_alpha   90.00
_cell.angle_beta   90.00
_cell.angle_gamma   90.00
#
_symmetry.space_group_name_H-M   'P 1'
#
loop_
_entity.id
_entity.type
_entity.pdbx_description
1 polymer ?
#
loop_
_entity_poly.entity_id
_entity_poly.type
_entity_poly.pdbx_seq_one_letter_code
_entity_poly.pdbx_strand_id
1 'polypeptide(L)'
;MWFYAVVTLVFALVPSVSAHESHKGFKYESYCCNGNAETGDCQMIPMKSVRIVQGGYEVSLVPGDHRLVTRRHVFNWSQNQTRRSEDGEYHLCLYPDENTPRCFYAPDMGF
;
A
#
# COMPACT_ATOMS: atom_id res chain seq x y z
N MET A 1 -9.65 4.77 -59.78
CA MET A 1 -9.59 3.50 -59.04
C MET A 1 -8.87 3.74 -57.72
N TRP A 2 -9.62 3.63 -56.61
CA TRP A 2 -9.23 3.27 -55.24
C TRP A 2 -8.23 4.15 -54.47
N PHE A 3 -8.81 4.94 -53.56
CA PHE A 3 -8.18 5.45 -52.33
C PHE A 3 -7.70 4.29 -51.45
N TYR A 4 -6.46 4.34 -50.96
CA TYR A 4 -6.04 3.54 -49.81
C TYR A 4 -5.52 4.47 -48.72
N ALA A 5 -6.41 4.86 -47.82
CA ALA A 5 -6.02 5.45 -46.55
C ALA A 5 -5.50 4.31 -45.66
N VAL A 6 -4.20 4.30 -45.37
CA VAL A 6 -3.59 3.38 -44.41
C VAL A 6 -3.93 3.90 -43.01
N VAL A 7 -4.91 3.27 -42.36
CA VAL A 7 -5.23 3.53 -40.95
C VAL A 7 -4.30 2.68 -40.10
N THR A 8 -3.22 3.26 -39.62
CA THR A 8 -2.29 2.61 -38.70
C THR A 8 -2.90 2.62 -37.29
N LEU A 9 -3.52 1.50 -36.90
CA LEU A 9 -4.07 1.31 -35.56
C LEU A 9 -2.90 1.02 -34.59
N VAL A 10 -2.46 2.04 -33.86
CA VAL A 10 -1.47 1.89 -32.79
C VAL A 10 -2.19 1.32 -31.56
N PHE A 11 -2.07 0.01 -31.34
CA PHE A 11 -2.45 -0.60 -30.06
C PHE A 11 -1.50 -0.08 -28.98
N ALA A 12 -1.98 0.82 -28.14
CA ALA A 12 -1.29 1.18 -26.90
C ALA A 12 -1.23 -0.06 -26.01
N LEU A 13 -0.06 -0.70 -25.95
CA LEU A 13 0.27 -1.69 -24.92
C LEU A 13 0.26 -0.95 -23.59
N VAL A 14 -0.87 -0.98 -22.88
CA VAL A 14 -0.95 -0.52 -21.49
C VAL A 14 -0.15 -1.53 -20.68
N PRO A 15 1.02 -1.18 -20.11
CA PRO A 15 1.68 -2.10 -19.20
C PRO A 15 0.73 -2.32 -18.04
N SER A 16 0.25 -3.55 -17.89
CA SER A 16 -0.44 -3.97 -16.68
C SER A 16 0.60 -3.92 -15.58
N VAL A 17 0.64 -2.81 -14.83
CA VAL A 17 1.41 -2.75 -13.59
C VAL A 17 0.86 -3.88 -12.73
N SER A 18 1.71 -4.90 -12.53
CA SER A 18 1.34 -6.12 -11.81
C SER A 18 0.81 -5.72 -10.45
N ALA A 19 -0.48 -5.95 -10.21
CA ALA A 19 -1.11 -5.70 -8.93
C ALA A 19 -0.37 -6.52 -7.87
N HIS A 20 0.28 -5.80 -6.96
CA HIS A 20 1.37 -6.26 -6.13
C HIS A 20 0.88 -7.07 -4.92
N GLU A 21 1.38 -8.29 -4.76
CA GLU A 21 0.96 -9.23 -3.72
C GLU A 21 1.64 -8.96 -2.37
N SER A 22 0.87 -9.04 -1.28
CA SER A 22 1.42 -9.29 0.07
C SER A 22 2.01 -10.71 0.14
N HIS A 23 2.69 -11.05 1.25
CA HIS A 23 3.24 -12.39 1.46
C HIS A 23 2.20 -13.52 1.38
N LYS A 24 0.89 -13.21 1.45
CA LYS A 24 -0.22 -14.17 1.27
C LYS A 24 -1.07 -13.93 0.01
N GLY A 25 -0.61 -13.13 -0.94
CA GLY A 25 -1.26 -12.99 -2.25
C GLY A 25 -2.40 -11.98 -2.34
N PHE A 26 -2.66 -11.15 -1.32
CA PHE A 26 -3.63 -10.07 -1.45
C PHE A 26 -3.04 -8.88 -2.20
N LYS A 27 -3.88 -8.23 -3.02
CA LYS A 27 -3.47 -7.12 -3.88
C LYS A 27 -3.83 -5.80 -3.25
N TYR A 28 -2.83 -4.94 -3.05
CA TYR A 28 -3.03 -3.55 -2.66
C TYR A 28 -3.70 -2.77 -3.79
N GLU A 29 -4.49 -1.76 -3.43
CA GLU A 29 -5.01 -0.79 -4.40
C GLU A 29 -3.85 -0.08 -5.11
N SER A 30 -3.95 0.09 -6.43
CA SER A 30 -2.86 0.64 -7.25
C SER A 30 -2.43 2.05 -6.87
N TYR A 31 -3.32 2.85 -6.27
CA TYR A 31 -2.97 4.16 -5.73
C TYR A 31 -2.11 4.06 -4.47
N CYS A 32 -2.25 2.99 -3.68
CA CYS A 32 -1.67 2.90 -2.35
C CYS A 32 -0.21 2.51 -2.35
N CYS A 33 0.18 1.59 -3.20
CA CYS A 33 1.49 0.98 -3.09
C CYS A 33 2.08 0.73 -4.48
N ASN A 34 3.38 0.95 -4.58
CA ASN A 34 4.20 0.70 -5.75
C ASN A 34 5.13 -0.48 -5.45
N GLY A 35 5.44 -1.30 -6.47
CA GLY A 35 6.38 -2.40 -6.32
C GLY A 35 5.82 -3.56 -5.47
N ASN A 36 6.59 -4.62 -5.28
CA ASN A 36 6.12 -5.87 -4.66
C ASN A 36 6.49 -5.97 -3.16
N ALA A 37 6.20 -7.12 -2.53
CA ALA A 37 6.58 -7.35 -1.12
C ALA A 37 8.09 -7.23 -0.83
N GLU A 38 8.97 -7.32 -1.83
CA GLU A 38 10.43 -7.23 -1.66
C GLU A 38 10.97 -5.82 -1.91
N THR A 39 10.50 -5.15 -2.96
CA THR A 39 11.04 -3.85 -3.43
C THR A 39 10.06 -2.69 -3.32
N GLY A 40 8.83 -2.97 -2.94
CA GLY A 40 7.75 -1.99 -2.88
C GLY A 40 7.77 -1.11 -1.64
N ASP A 41 6.96 -0.06 -1.71
CA ASP A 41 6.76 0.89 -0.62
C ASP A 41 5.81 0.36 0.47
N CYS A 42 5.18 -0.80 0.24
CA CYS A 42 4.37 -1.51 1.21
C CYS A 42 5.19 -2.49 2.07
N GLN A 43 4.88 -2.53 3.36
CA GLN A 43 5.36 -3.59 4.23
C GLN A 43 4.38 -3.90 5.36
N MET A 44 4.36 -5.17 5.78
CA MET A 44 3.84 -5.56 7.08
C MET A 44 4.60 -4.82 8.18
N ILE A 45 3.86 -4.25 9.14
CA ILE A 45 4.41 -3.62 10.34
C ILE A 45 4.07 -4.43 11.59
N PRO A 46 4.88 -4.37 12.65
CA PRO A 46 4.62 -5.12 13.87
C PRO A 46 3.31 -4.69 14.54
N MET A 47 2.55 -5.65 15.07
CA MET A 47 1.34 -5.37 15.87
C MET A 47 1.61 -4.39 17.03
N LYS A 48 2.77 -4.51 17.69
CA LYS A 48 3.20 -3.62 18.78
C LYS A 48 3.34 -2.15 18.35
N SER A 49 3.47 -1.88 17.06
CA SER A 49 3.59 -0.54 16.50
C SER A 49 2.22 0.10 16.25
N VAL A 50 1.12 -0.63 16.48
CA VAL A 50 -0.24 -0.14 16.28
C VAL A 50 -1.01 -0.13 17.59
N ARG A 51 -1.65 0.99 17.90
CA ARG A 51 -2.56 1.16 19.02
C ARG A 51 -3.94 1.53 18.49
N ILE A 52 -4.95 0.73 18.82
CA ILE A 52 -6.34 1.06 18.56
C ILE A 52 -6.75 2.19 19.51
N VAL A 53 -7.31 3.25 18.94
CA VAL A 53 -7.80 4.42 19.69
C VAL A 53 -9.26 4.69 19.33
N GLN A 54 -9.91 5.57 20.08
CA GLN A 54 -11.29 5.95 19.75
C GLN A 54 -11.34 6.55 18.34
N GLY A 55 -12.07 5.88 17.44
CA GLY A 55 -12.25 6.33 16.06
C GLY A 55 -11.18 5.89 15.06
N GLY A 56 -10.19 5.07 15.45
CA GLY A 56 -9.19 4.54 14.51
C GLY A 56 -7.93 4.01 15.18
N TYR A 57 -6.76 4.41 14.66
CA TYR A 57 -5.46 3.83 14.98
C TYR A 57 -4.39 4.90 15.11
N GLU A 58 -3.48 4.67 16.04
CA GLU A 58 -2.19 5.34 16.14
C GLU A 58 -1.09 4.34 15.76
N VAL A 59 -0.25 4.70 14.81
CA VAL A 59 0.86 3.89 14.30
C VAL A 59 2.18 4.54 14.70
N SER A 60 2.89 3.92 15.64
CA SER A 60 4.18 4.36 16.16
C SER A 60 5.31 3.48 15.63
N LEU A 61 6.14 4.00 14.74
CA LEU A 61 7.23 3.26 14.11
C LEU A 61 8.58 3.69 14.67
N VAL A 62 9.48 2.72 14.82
CA VAL A 62 10.92 2.94 15.06
C VAL A 62 11.74 2.28 13.95
N PRO A 63 13.04 2.60 13.81
CA PRO A 63 13.90 1.95 12.82
C PRO A 63 13.82 0.42 12.92
N GLY A 64 13.57 -0.23 11.79
CA GLY A 64 13.37 -1.68 11.69
C GLY A 64 11.91 -2.14 11.66
N ASP A 65 10.94 -1.34 12.11
CA ASP A 65 9.50 -1.70 12.02
C ASP A 65 8.99 -1.66 10.57
N HIS A 66 9.61 -0.81 9.74
CA HIS A 66 9.37 -0.69 8.30
C HIS A 66 10.70 -0.38 7.61
N ARG A 67 10.99 -0.96 6.44
CA ARG A 67 12.32 -0.89 5.79
C ARG A 67 12.79 0.53 5.49
N LEU A 68 11.85 1.43 5.19
CA LEU A 68 12.14 2.83 4.87
C LEU A 68 12.33 3.70 6.13
N VAL A 69 11.97 3.21 7.31
CA VAL A 69 11.99 3.99 8.55
C VAL A 69 13.40 4.06 9.13
N THR A 70 13.94 5.27 9.21
CA THR A 70 15.29 5.57 9.74
C THR A 70 15.25 6.32 11.07
N ARG A 71 14.09 6.84 11.47
CA ARG A 71 13.84 7.52 12.75
C ARG A 71 12.44 7.24 13.28
N ARG A 72 12.14 7.70 14.51
CA ARG A 72 10.80 7.52 15.09
C ARG A 72 9.74 8.35 14.34
N HIS A 73 8.60 7.74 14.06
CA HIS A 73 7.40 8.37 13.51
C HIS A 73 6.15 8.00 14.30
N VAL A 74 5.15 8.89 14.29
CA VAL A 74 3.80 8.61 14.80
C VAL A 74 2.79 9.12 13.78
N PHE A 75 1.93 8.24 13.29
CA PHE A 75 0.87 8.55 12.34
C PHE A 75 -0.49 8.19 12.93
N ASN A 76 -1.53 8.95 12.58
CA ASN A 76 -2.90 8.68 13.01
C ASN A 76 -3.77 8.39 11.80
N TRP A 77 -4.60 7.36 11.91
CA TRP A 77 -5.56 6.95 10.89
C TRP A 77 -6.94 6.87 11.52
N SER A 78 -7.91 7.50 10.89
CA SER A 78 -9.31 7.24 11.25
C SER A 78 -9.80 5.94 10.64
N GLN A 79 -10.85 5.35 11.22
CA GLN A 79 -11.41 4.09 10.73
C GLN A 79 -11.88 4.19 9.27
N ASN A 80 -12.38 5.35 8.83
CA ASN A 80 -12.86 5.54 7.44
C ASN A 80 -11.73 5.71 6.41
N GLN A 81 -10.52 6.09 6.85
CA GLN A 81 -9.33 6.14 6.01
C GLN A 81 -8.69 4.76 5.93
N THR A 82 -8.78 3.98 7.01
CA THR A 82 -8.12 2.68 7.15
C THR A 82 -8.67 1.67 6.17
N ARG A 83 -7.78 0.94 5.51
CA ARG A 83 -8.12 -0.10 4.55
C ARG A 83 -8.16 -1.45 5.23
N ARG A 84 -8.95 -2.37 4.66
CA ARG A 84 -9.05 -3.73 5.15
C ARG A 84 -7.83 -4.54 4.69
N SER A 85 -7.18 -5.21 5.64
CA SER A 85 -6.16 -6.20 5.36
C SER A 85 -6.79 -7.57 5.17
N GLU A 86 -6.52 -8.20 4.03
CA GLU A 86 -7.09 -9.52 3.69
C GLU A 86 -6.26 -10.69 4.27
N ASP A 87 -5.03 -10.44 4.75
CA ASP A 87 -4.16 -11.48 5.31
C ASP A 87 -4.10 -11.52 6.85
N GLY A 88 -4.86 -10.63 7.49
CA GLY A 88 -4.97 -10.53 8.95
C GLY A 88 -3.85 -9.73 9.61
N GLU A 89 -2.94 -9.14 8.83
CA GLU A 89 -1.79 -8.39 9.36
C GLU A 89 -1.94 -6.87 9.14
N TYR A 90 -1.18 -6.09 9.88
CA TYR A 90 -1.08 -4.64 9.65
C TYR A 90 -0.06 -4.35 8.55
N HIS A 91 -0.41 -3.52 7.58
CA HIS A 91 0.52 -3.06 6.54
C HIS A 91 0.50 -1.55 6.40
N LEU A 92 1.65 -0.98 6.06
CA LEU A 92 1.80 0.44 5.81
C LEU A 92 2.56 0.67 4.50
N CYS A 93 2.07 1.61 3.69
CA CYS A 93 2.76 2.09 2.49
C CYS A 93 3.34 3.49 2.77
N LEU A 94 4.65 3.64 2.62
CA LEU A 94 5.38 4.90 2.80
C LEU A 94 5.95 5.36 1.46
N TYR A 95 5.46 6.48 0.93
CA TYR A 95 5.93 7.01 -0.36
C TYR A 95 5.79 8.53 -0.43
N PRO A 96 6.81 9.26 -0.94
CA PRO A 96 8.04 8.73 -1.55
C PRO A 96 9.12 8.38 -0.54
N ASP A 97 8.92 8.72 0.72
CA ASP A 97 9.88 8.54 1.80
C ASP A 97 9.17 8.25 3.14
N GLU A 98 9.97 8.08 4.20
CA GLU A 98 9.51 7.73 5.54
C GLU A 98 8.54 8.73 6.19
N ASN A 99 8.44 9.96 5.67
CA ASN A 99 7.60 11.01 6.24
C ASN A 99 6.19 11.04 5.67
N THR A 100 5.93 10.26 4.62
CA THR A 100 4.71 10.36 3.84
C THR A 100 3.96 9.02 3.87
N PRO A 101 3.12 8.79 4.90
CA PRO A 101 2.25 7.62 4.93
C PRO A 101 1.16 7.77 3.88
N ARG A 102 1.07 6.80 2.98
CA ARG A 102 0.09 6.83 1.89
C ARG A 102 -1.15 6.00 2.21
N CYS A 103 -0.97 4.75 2.61
CA CYS A 103 -2.06 3.83 2.94
C CYS A 103 -1.70 2.97 4.15
N PHE A 104 -2.70 2.74 5.01
CA PHE A 104 -2.61 1.83 6.16
C PHE A 104 -3.71 0.78 6.05
N TYR A 105 -3.32 -0.47 6.20
CA TYR A 105 -4.20 -1.64 6.18
C TYR A 105 -4.23 -2.25 7.58
N ALA A 106 -5.44 -2.50 8.09
CA ALA A 106 -5.67 -3.15 9.37
C ALA A 106 -6.51 -4.41 9.17
N PRO A 107 -6.29 -5.47 9.97
CA PRO A 107 -7.19 -6.62 10.00
C PRO A 107 -8.59 -6.18 10.43
N ASP A 108 -9.59 -7.00 10.09
CA ASP A 108 -10.92 -6.84 10.65
C ASP A 108 -10.82 -6.90 12.18
N MET A 109 -11.22 -5.82 12.85
CA MET A 109 -11.43 -5.87 14.29
C MET A 109 -12.66 -6.75 14.51
N GLY A 110 -12.45 -7.95 15.04
CA GLY A 110 -13.55 -8.78 15.52
C GLY A 110 -14.31 -8.00 16.58
N PHE A 111 -15.52 -7.56 16.24
CA PHE A 111 -16.49 -7.01 17.19
C PHE A 111 -17.34 -8.15 17.76
#